data_AF-A0A967SJ61-F1
#
_entry.id   AF-A0A967SJ61-F1
#
_cell.length_a   1.000
_cell.length_b   1.000
_cell.length_c   1.000
_cell.angle_alpha   90.00
_cell.angle_beta   90.00
_cell.angle_gamma   90.00
#
_symmetry.space_group_name_H-M   'P 1'
#
loop_
_entity.id
_entity.type
_entity.pdbx_description
1 polymer ?
#
loop_
_entity_poly.entity_id
_entity_poly.type
_entity_poly.pdbx_seq_one_letter_code
_entity_poly.pdbx_strand_id
1 'polypeptide(L)'
;MSAWIEVRPVRRRQLVMALAATALLGSAASAQERCDQTAGTLGIQGMRCEGCSFRMSESGLEEARFRTEPEIVAVARGFTRGGRLRPGDRIVAIDGALITTRAGSGRLVALRAGQAVTVRVRRDGEVTDLRMVAGSACELRARDEIQIDRLEESRVDVIRVPPVPRAAPLPPVPAAPRPPKPGAVPEMAPLPPMPAVPLPPPLAPSGYLGFGISCSECGMRDDVFFFTSPPTVEDVAEGGPARRAGLRSGDALLEIDGVEITSARGGRRFTAIEPGDSVRLTVRRGGATRVVTVVAEAGPMARARAAVIGDRLRYEGRLGATRIEVRGAPVRVTRDEATGEVVIRTSDTVIVLKRGG
;
A
#
# COMPACT_ATOMS: atom_id res chain seq x y z
N MET A 1 31.83 5.65 83.34
CA MET A 1 30.42 5.36 83.01
C MET A 1 29.89 6.50 82.14
N SER A 2 29.38 6.14 80.96
CA SER A 2 28.35 6.75 80.11
C SER A 2 28.15 8.28 80.19
N ALA A 3 28.54 9.07 79.18
CA ALA A 3 27.90 9.28 77.86
C ALA A 3 26.74 10.29 77.89
N TRP A 4 26.85 11.38 77.11
CA TRP A 4 25.73 12.11 76.48
C TRP A 4 26.17 12.70 75.13
N ILE A 5 25.21 12.75 74.20
CA ILE A 5 25.35 12.99 72.76
C ILE A 5 25.20 14.47 72.42
N GLU A 6 26.10 14.99 71.58
CA GLU A 6 26.06 16.34 71.02
C GLU A 6 25.44 16.32 69.61
N VAL A 7 24.44 17.17 69.39
CA VAL A 7 23.82 17.38 68.07
C VAL A 7 24.22 18.77 67.59
N ARG A 8 24.91 18.86 66.44
CA ARG A 8 25.22 20.13 65.77
C ARG A 8 24.46 20.27 64.44
N PRO A 9 23.94 21.46 64.12
CA PRO A 9 23.18 21.70 62.90
C PRO A 9 24.12 21.86 61.70
N VAL A 10 23.85 21.12 60.63
CA VAL A 10 24.54 21.27 59.34
C VAL A 10 23.83 22.33 58.51
N ARG A 11 24.32 23.58 58.55
CA ARG A 11 23.96 24.58 57.54
C ARG A 11 24.72 24.28 56.25
N ARG A 12 23.95 23.85 55.24
CA ARG A 12 24.39 23.52 53.88
C ARG A 12 25.09 24.71 53.23
N ARG A 13 26.33 24.47 52.79
CA ARG A 13 27.04 25.30 51.81
C ARG A 13 26.39 25.12 50.45
N GLN A 14 25.91 26.22 49.87
CA GLN A 14 25.60 26.30 48.44
C GLN A 14 26.94 26.29 47.69
N LEU A 15 27.17 25.22 46.94
CA LEU A 15 28.24 25.12 45.96
C LEU A 15 27.58 25.11 44.58
N VAL A 16 27.91 26.15 43.83
CA VAL A 16 27.57 26.34 42.42
C VAL A 16 28.14 25.16 41.63
N MET A 17 27.26 24.36 41.03
CA MET A 17 27.62 23.43 39.96
C MET A 17 26.71 23.70 38.78
N ALA A 18 27.35 24.22 37.72
CA ALA A 18 26.75 24.42 36.42
C ALA A 18 26.30 23.05 35.87
N LEU A 19 24.98 22.83 35.86
CA LEU A 19 24.37 21.74 35.13
C LEU A 19 24.30 22.15 33.66
N ALA A 20 25.21 21.59 32.87
CA ALA A 20 25.08 21.51 31.42
C ALA A 20 23.73 20.84 31.10
N ALA A 21 22.79 21.63 30.62
CA ALA A 21 21.54 21.14 30.05
C ALA A 21 21.89 20.38 28.77
N THR A 22 22.07 19.07 28.90
CA THR A 22 22.03 18.13 27.78
C THR A 22 20.58 18.12 27.31
N ALA A 23 20.28 19.02 26.37
CA ALA A 23 19.03 19.03 25.65
C ALA A 23 18.92 17.69 24.89
N LEU A 24 18.01 16.83 25.35
CA LEU A 24 17.45 15.76 24.54
C LEU A 24 16.71 16.42 23.38
N LEU A 25 17.43 16.68 22.29
CA LEU A 25 16.85 16.87 20.97
C LEU A 25 16.24 15.52 20.55
N GLY A 26 15.00 15.29 20.98
CA GLY A 26 14.13 14.37 20.29
C GLY A 26 13.93 14.91 18.87
N SER A 27 14.57 14.26 17.90
CA SER A 27 14.44 14.57 16.48
C SER A 27 12.96 14.55 16.08
N ALA A 28 12.42 15.73 15.72
CA ALA A 28 11.28 15.82 14.82
C ALA A 28 11.77 15.45 13.39
N ALA A 29 12.21 14.21 13.23
CA ALA A 29 12.41 13.54 11.95
C ALA A 29 11.21 12.61 11.77
N SER A 30 10.02 13.18 11.63
CA SER A 30 8.78 12.45 11.40
C SER A 30 8.13 12.99 10.13
N ALA A 31 7.77 12.08 9.23
CA ALA A 31 7.13 12.26 7.91
C ALA A 31 8.02 12.58 6.68
N GLN A 32 9.09 13.38 6.76
CA GLN A 32 9.84 13.78 5.55
C GLN A 32 10.76 12.68 4.97
N GLU A 33 11.22 11.73 5.78
CA GLU A 33 12.21 10.71 5.38
C GLU A 33 11.63 9.53 4.57
N ARG A 34 10.30 9.45 4.38
CA ARG A 34 9.65 8.33 3.68
C ARG A 34 8.97 8.71 2.36
N CYS A 35 8.98 9.99 1.99
CA CYS A 35 8.42 10.43 0.72
C CYS A 35 9.49 10.39 -0.38
N ASP A 36 9.21 9.71 -1.48
CA ASP A 36 10.10 9.68 -2.64
C ASP A 36 10.16 11.07 -3.29
N GLN A 37 11.26 11.80 -3.07
CA GLN A 37 11.43 13.16 -3.58
C GLN A 37 11.46 13.24 -5.10
N THR A 38 11.58 12.11 -5.79
CA THR A 38 11.52 12.05 -7.25
C THR A 38 10.10 12.01 -7.79
N ALA A 39 9.10 11.67 -6.96
CA ALA A 39 7.71 11.59 -7.36
C ALA A 39 7.15 12.98 -7.69
N GLY A 40 6.54 13.10 -8.87
CA GLY A 40 5.94 14.32 -9.39
C GLY A 40 4.43 14.34 -9.28
N THR A 41 3.84 15.53 -9.27
CA THR A 41 2.38 15.70 -9.31
C THR A 41 2.00 16.93 -10.11
N LEU A 42 0.80 16.88 -10.71
CA LEU A 42 0.16 18.04 -11.35
C LEU A 42 -0.59 18.92 -10.34
N GLY A 43 -0.51 18.61 -9.04
CA GLY A 43 -1.24 19.30 -7.99
C GLY A 43 -2.73 18.93 -7.95
N ILE A 44 -3.15 17.88 -8.65
CA ILE A 44 -4.55 17.43 -8.63
C ILE A 44 -4.85 16.84 -7.25
N GLN A 45 -5.83 17.43 -6.57
CA GLN A 45 -6.25 17.02 -5.22
C GLN A 45 -7.55 16.23 -5.23
N GLY A 46 -8.33 16.34 -6.32
CA GLY A 46 -9.57 15.59 -6.48
C GLY A 46 -9.98 15.49 -7.93
N MET A 47 -10.52 14.32 -8.29
CA MET A 47 -11.07 14.05 -9.62
C MET A 47 -12.41 13.33 -9.51
N ARG A 48 -13.26 13.55 -10.49
CA ARG A 48 -14.58 12.92 -10.62
C ARG A 48 -14.69 12.28 -12.00
N CYS A 49 -15.04 11.00 -12.03
CA CYS A 49 -15.30 10.26 -13.26
C CYS A 49 -16.10 8.99 -12.97
N GLU A 50 -16.65 8.41 -14.03
CA GLU A 50 -17.38 7.16 -13.96
C GLU A 50 -16.42 5.98 -14.14
N GLY A 51 -16.36 5.08 -13.16
CA GLY A 51 -15.54 3.87 -13.22
C GLY A 51 -14.04 4.12 -13.21
N CYS A 52 -13.57 5.15 -12.51
CA CYS A 52 -12.16 5.34 -12.21
C CYS A 52 -11.74 4.55 -10.98
N SER A 53 -10.55 3.95 -11.02
CA SER A 53 -9.97 3.26 -9.86
C SER A 53 -8.54 3.72 -9.61
N PHE A 54 -8.19 3.83 -8.33
CA PHE A 54 -6.91 4.32 -7.86
C PHE A 54 -6.34 3.36 -6.83
N ARG A 55 -5.04 3.09 -6.92
CA ARG A 55 -4.30 2.30 -5.94
C ARG A 55 -3.26 3.21 -5.29
N MET A 56 -3.43 3.43 -3.98
CA MET A 56 -2.57 4.28 -3.16
C MET A 56 -1.67 3.43 -2.28
N SER A 57 -0.48 3.92 -1.97
CA SER A 57 0.42 3.38 -0.95
C SER A 57 1.08 4.52 -0.15
N GLU A 58 1.95 4.17 0.78
CA GLU A 58 2.74 5.14 1.54
C GLU A 58 3.61 6.03 0.62
N SER A 59 4.10 5.50 -0.50
CA SER A 59 4.97 6.24 -1.44
C SER A 59 4.18 7.16 -2.38
N GLY A 60 2.87 6.94 -2.56
CA GLY A 60 2.08 7.77 -3.48
C GLY A 60 0.93 7.05 -4.15
N LEU A 61 0.43 7.67 -5.22
CA LEU A 61 -0.43 7.02 -6.19
C LEU A 61 0.43 6.02 -6.99
N GLU A 62 0.10 4.72 -6.92
CA GLU A 62 0.87 3.67 -7.60
C GLU A 62 0.17 3.11 -8.85
N GLU A 63 -1.15 3.22 -8.93
CA GLU A 63 -1.90 2.87 -10.13
C GLU A 63 -3.14 3.75 -10.27
N ALA A 64 -3.46 4.15 -11.49
CA ALA A 64 -4.69 4.84 -11.82
C ALA A 64 -5.27 4.24 -13.10
N ARG A 65 -6.59 4.04 -13.12
CA ARG A 65 -7.33 3.63 -14.32
C ARG A 65 -8.53 4.52 -14.49
N PHE A 66 -8.74 4.99 -15.71
CA PHE A 66 -9.81 5.89 -16.06
C PHE A 66 -10.65 5.23 -17.16
N ARG A 67 -11.93 4.94 -16.90
CA ARG A 67 -12.84 4.48 -17.96
C ARG A 67 -13.39 5.66 -18.77
N THR A 68 -13.68 6.76 -18.08
CA THR A 68 -14.03 8.04 -18.69
C THR A 68 -12.96 9.08 -18.41
N GLU A 69 -12.96 10.17 -19.15
CA GLU A 69 -12.11 11.31 -18.86
C GLU A 69 -12.40 11.86 -17.44
N PRO A 70 -11.39 11.97 -16.57
CA PRO A 70 -11.56 12.52 -15.23
C PRO A 70 -11.74 14.03 -15.29
N GLU A 71 -12.81 14.50 -14.66
CA GLU A 71 -13.03 15.91 -14.39
C GLU A 71 -12.30 16.31 -13.11
N ILE A 72 -11.47 17.32 -13.19
CA ILE A 72 -10.72 17.85 -12.06
C ILE A 72 -11.69 18.61 -11.15
N VAL A 73 -11.74 18.23 -9.88
CA VAL A 73 -12.59 18.90 -8.88
C VAL A 73 -11.76 19.89 -8.05
N ALA A 74 -10.49 19.56 -7.79
CA ALA A 74 -9.60 20.40 -7.00
C ALA A 74 -8.15 20.33 -7.51
N VAL A 75 -7.48 21.49 -7.51
CA VAL A 75 -6.06 21.63 -7.89
C VAL A 75 -5.36 22.58 -6.92
N ALA A 76 -4.24 22.14 -6.37
CA ALA A 76 -3.33 22.97 -5.60
C ALA A 76 -2.73 24.07 -6.50
N ARG A 77 -3.01 25.33 -6.16
CA ARG A 77 -2.53 26.49 -6.93
C ARG A 77 -1.03 26.70 -6.73
N GLY A 78 -0.36 27.13 -7.80
CA GLY A 78 1.06 27.45 -7.77
C GLY A 78 1.98 26.25 -7.59
N PHE A 79 1.44 25.03 -7.76
CA PHE A 79 2.17 23.79 -7.59
C PHE A 79 2.93 23.34 -8.84
N THR A 80 2.38 23.65 -10.02
CA THR A 80 3.02 23.44 -11.32
C THR A 80 3.53 24.76 -11.90
N ARG A 81 4.55 24.69 -12.75
CA ARG A 81 5.01 25.84 -13.56
C ARG A 81 4.49 25.69 -14.99
N GLY A 82 4.13 26.79 -15.65
CA GLY A 82 3.52 26.76 -16.98
C GLY A 82 1.99 26.62 -16.92
N GLY A 83 1.38 26.04 -17.95
CA GLY A 83 -0.06 25.86 -18.09
C GLY A 83 -0.75 25.37 -16.81
N ARG A 84 -1.95 25.88 -16.53
CA ARG A 84 -2.65 25.65 -15.26
C ARG A 84 -3.92 24.86 -15.47
N LEU A 85 -4.01 23.73 -14.76
CA LEU A 85 -5.25 23.00 -14.58
C LEU A 85 -6.21 23.81 -13.69
N ARG A 86 -7.50 23.66 -13.97
CA ARG A 86 -8.59 24.31 -13.24
C ARG A 86 -9.62 23.27 -12.84
N PRO A 87 -10.34 23.49 -11.72
CA PRO A 87 -11.59 22.77 -11.48
C PRO A 87 -12.52 22.87 -12.70
N GLY A 88 -13.16 21.76 -13.07
CA GLY A 88 -13.97 21.62 -14.27
C GLY A 88 -13.23 21.11 -15.52
N ASP A 89 -11.90 21.15 -15.54
CA ASP A 89 -11.12 20.60 -16.66
C ASP A 89 -11.29 19.07 -16.74
N ARG A 90 -11.56 18.53 -17.93
CA ARG A 90 -11.53 17.09 -18.17
C ARG A 90 -10.22 16.69 -18.81
N ILE A 91 -9.47 15.78 -18.21
CA ILE A 91 -8.20 15.32 -18.79
C ILE A 91 -8.54 14.37 -19.94
N VAL A 92 -8.01 14.66 -21.14
CA VAL A 92 -8.20 13.83 -22.34
C VAL A 92 -6.96 12.96 -22.56
N ALA A 93 -5.76 13.55 -22.46
CA ALA A 93 -4.50 12.84 -22.72
C ALA A 93 -3.30 13.46 -21.97
N ILE A 94 -2.25 12.67 -21.80
CA ILE A 94 -0.96 13.09 -21.22
C ILE A 94 0.17 12.69 -22.17
N ASP A 95 0.94 13.69 -22.63
CA ASP A 95 1.98 13.59 -23.66
C ASP A 95 1.50 12.87 -24.93
N GLY A 96 0.25 13.09 -25.31
CA GLY A 96 -0.39 12.48 -26.48
C GLY A 96 -0.99 11.08 -26.24
N ALA A 97 -0.82 10.48 -25.06
CA ALA A 97 -1.48 9.22 -24.71
C ALA A 97 -2.82 9.47 -24.00
N LEU A 98 -3.90 8.90 -24.52
CA LEU A 98 -5.25 9.05 -23.94
C LEU A 98 -5.28 8.59 -22.48
N ILE A 99 -5.87 9.40 -21.60
CA ILE A 99 -5.88 9.13 -20.16
C ILE A 99 -6.65 7.84 -19.82
N THR A 100 -7.60 7.46 -20.66
CA THR A 100 -8.42 6.25 -20.53
C THR A 100 -7.67 4.96 -20.91
N THR A 101 -6.43 5.09 -21.37
CA THR A 101 -5.55 3.96 -21.69
C THR A 101 -4.51 3.76 -20.59
N ARG A 102 -3.99 2.54 -20.46
CA ARG A 102 -2.91 2.22 -19.52
C ARG A 102 -1.66 3.08 -19.76
N ALA A 103 -1.39 3.46 -21.01
CA ALA A 103 -0.26 4.31 -21.36
C ALA A 103 -0.43 5.75 -20.84
N GLY A 104 -1.62 6.34 -20.98
CA GLY A 104 -1.90 7.69 -20.48
C GLY A 104 -1.98 7.73 -18.95
N SER A 105 -2.69 6.78 -18.34
CA SER A 105 -2.80 6.72 -16.88
C SER A 105 -1.46 6.40 -16.21
N GLY A 106 -0.66 5.51 -16.80
CA GLY A 106 0.70 5.22 -16.35
C GLY A 106 1.62 6.44 -16.40
N ARG A 107 1.45 7.33 -17.40
CA ARG A 107 2.21 8.59 -17.49
C ARG A 107 1.82 9.58 -16.40
N LEU A 108 0.57 9.62 -15.97
CA LEU A 108 0.13 10.43 -14.82
C LEU A 108 0.79 9.93 -13.53
N VAL A 109 0.78 8.61 -13.31
CA VAL A 109 1.32 7.96 -12.11
C VAL A 109 2.84 8.08 -12.04
N ALA A 110 3.52 7.92 -13.18
CA ALA A 110 4.99 7.93 -13.27
C ALA A 110 5.59 9.34 -13.44
N LEU A 111 4.82 10.40 -13.19
CA LEU A 111 5.33 11.77 -13.24
C LEU A 111 6.48 11.93 -12.25
N ARG A 112 7.53 12.63 -12.68
CA ARG A 112 8.64 13.02 -11.83
C ARG A 112 8.59 14.51 -11.50
N ALA A 113 9.07 14.87 -10.32
CA ALA A 113 9.21 16.27 -9.92
C ALA A 113 10.09 17.00 -10.94
N GLY A 114 9.64 18.16 -11.44
CA GLY A 114 10.36 18.92 -12.47
C GLY A 114 10.20 18.40 -13.89
N GLN A 115 9.45 17.32 -14.13
CA GLN A 115 9.20 16.80 -15.48
C GLN A 115 8.28 17.74 -16.26
N ALA A 116 8.71 18.14 -17.45
CA ALA A 116 7.84 18.81 -18.41
C ALA A 116 6.85 17.79 -19.00
N VAL A 117 5.57 18.16 -19.03
CA VAL A 117 4.46 17.32 -19.47
C VAL A 117 3.43 18.17 -20.20
N THR A 118 2.87 17.62 -21.27
CA THR A 118 1.76 18.21 -22.00
C THR A 118 0.47 17.49 -21.63
N VAL A 119 -0.47 18.21 -21.02
CA VAL A 119 -1.76 17.69 -20.62
C VAL A 119 -2.82 18.25 -21.56
N ARG A 120 -3.45 17.38 -22.34
CA ARG A 120 -4.59 17.74 -23.16
C ARG A 120 -5.84 17.72 -22.31
N VAL A 121 -6.53 18.85 -22.21
CA VAL A 121 -7.77 18.98 -21.43
C VAL A 121 -8.93 19.41 -22.31
N ARG A 122 -10.14 19.02 -21.94
CA ARG A 122 -11.38 19.58 -22.46
C ARG A 122 -11.93 20.56 -21.42
N ARG A 123 -12.03 21.84 -21.81
CA ARG A 123 -12.58 22.93 -21.01
C ARG A 123 -13.70 23.58 -21.80
N ASP A 124 -14.90 23.62 -21.22
CA ASP A 124 -16.10 24.19 -21.84
C ASP A 124 -16.41 23.63 -23.24
N GLY A 125 -16.07 22.35 -23.46
CA GLY A 125 -16.27 21.64 -24.74
C GLY A 125 -15.08 21.72 -25.71
N GLU A 126 -14.17 22.67 -25.53
CA GLU A 126 -12.98 22.83 -26.39
C GLU A 126 -11.77 22.06 -25.85
N VAL A 127 -10.98 21.48 -26.76
CA VAL A 127 -9.80 20.68 -26.40
C VAL A 127 -8.54 21.53 -26.54
N THR A 128 -7.81 21.72 -25.44
CA THR A 128 -6.59 22.54 -25.38
C THR A 128 -5.42 21.76 -24.79
N ASP A 129 -4.21 21.99 -25.30
CA ASP A 129 -2.98 21.41 -24.78
C ASP A 129 -2.28 22.36 -23.80
N LEU A 130 -2.13 21.91 -22.55
CA LEU A 130 -1.45 22.65 -21.49
C LEU A 130 -0.05 22.08 -21.27
N ARG A 131 0.98 22.88 -21.59
CA ARG A 131 2.38 22.52 -21.29
C ARG A 131 2.73 23.00 -19.89
N MET A 132 3.09 22.07 -19.01
CA MET A 132 3.39 22.35 -17.62
C MET A 132 4.60 21.55 -17.13
N VAL A 133 5.13 21.94 -15.99
CA VAL A 133 6.20 21.23 -15.28
C VAL A 133 5.62 20.74 -13.96
N ALA A 134 5.68 19.43 -13.74
CA ALA A 134 5.16 18.77 -12.54
C ALA A 134 5.90 19.26 -11.29
N GLY A 135 5.15 19.51 -10.22
CA GLY A 135 5.70 19.83 -8.90
C GLY A 135 6.09 18.57 -8.12
N SER A 136 6.71 18.72 -6.96
CA SER A 136 7.10 17.59 -6.10
C SER A 136 5.91 17.02 -5.33
N ALA A 137 5.62 15.72 -5.44
CA ALA A 137 4.54 15.11 -4.65
C ALA A 137 4.79 15.24 -3.12
N CYS A 138 6.06 15.29 -2.71
CA CYS A 138 6.44 15.48 -1.31
C CYS A 138 6.21 16.90 -0.82
N GLU A 139 6.45 17.91 -1.66
CA GLU A 139 6.12 19.30 -1.32
C GLU A 139 4.60 19.52 -1.25
N LEU A 140 3.81 18.75 -2.00
CA LEU A 140 2.35 18.83 -1.93
C LEU A 140 1.84 18.23 -0.61
N ARG A 141 2.38 17.07 -0.21
CA ARG A 141 2.07 16.42 1.06
C ARG A 141 2.52 17.24 2.27
N ALA A 142 3.71 17.84 2.20
CA ALA A 142 4.26 18.65 3.28
C ALA A 142 3.51 19.99 3.47
N ARG A 143 2.71 20.42 2.50
CA ARG A 143 1.98 21.69 2.60
C ARG A 143 0.72 21.63 3.43
N ASP A 144 0.18 20.45 3.77
CA ASP A 144 -0.97 20.19 4.68
C ASP A 144 -2.12 21.24 4.72
N GLU A 145 -2.27 22.01 3.65
CA GLU A 145 -3.38 22.90 3.37
C GLU A 145 -4.08 22.31 2.16
N ILE A 146 -4.92 21.33 2.46
CA ILE A 146 -6.11 21.06 1.68
C ILE A 146 -6.93 22.36 1.69
N GLN A 147 -6.58 23.31 0.82
CA GLN A 147 -7.51 24.37 0.44
C GLN A 147 -8.60 23.74 -0.42
N ILE A 148 -9.51 22.98 0.20
CA ILE A 148 -10.90 22.92 -0.29
C ILE A 148 -11.49 24.29 0.05
N ASP A 149 -10.97 25.35 -0.59
CA ASP A 149 -11.62 26.64 -0.54
C ASP A 149 -12.91 26.49 -1.33
N ARG A 150 -14.00 26.36 -0.57
CA ARG A 150 -15.39 26.59 -0.97
C ARG A 150 -16.12 25.42 -1.65
N LEU A 151 -16.25 24.31 -0.93
CA LEU A 151 -17.60 23.75 -0.77
C LEU A 151 -18.11 24.32 0.56
N GLU A 152 -19.16 25.12 0.52
CA GLU A 152 -19.76 25.72 1.71
C GLU A 152 -20.02 24.64 2.76
N GLU A 153 -19.22 24.68 3.83
CA GLU A 153 -19.50 23.95 5.05
C GLU A 153 -20.71 24.60 5.70
N SER A 154 -21.85 23.93 5.56
CA SER A 154 -22.81 23.91 6.65
C SER A 154 -22.13 23.26 7.86
N ARG A 155 -21.47 24.12 8.67
CA ARG A 155 -21.17 24.01 10.11
C ARG A 155 -20.61 22.68 10.64
N VAL A 156 -19.29 22.63 10.88
CA VAL A 156 -18.73 21.91 12.04
C VAL A 156 -17.52 22.69 12.60
N ASP A 157 -17.55 22.98 13.90
CA ASP A 157 -16.51 23.73 14.63
C ASP A 157 -15.22 22.90 14.83
N VAL A 158 -14.05 23.49 14.55
CA VAL A 158 -12.73 22.87 14.84
C VAL A 158 -11.84 23.83 15.64
N ILE A 159 -11.24 23.29 16.70
CA ILE A 159 -10.45 23.96 17.75
C ILE A 159 -9.01 24.25 17.26
N ARG A 160 -8.44 25.42 17.58
CA ARG A 160 -7.11 25.92 17.14
C ARG A 160 -5.95 25.58 18.10
N VAL A 161 -4.75 25.39 17.53
CA VAL A 161 -3.45 25.23 18.23
C VAL A 161 -2.42 26.25 17.67
N PRO A 162 -1.48 26.82 18.48
CA PRO A 162 -0.66 27.97 18.07
C PRO A 162 0.69 27.61 17.40
N PRO A 163 1.36 28.58 16.73
CA PRO A 163 2.50 28.31 15.84
C PRO A 163 3.89 28.51 16.48
N VAL A 164 4.91 27.86 15.91
CA VAL A 164 6.32 27.87 16.36
C VAL A 164 7.21 28.74 15.44
N PRO A 165 8.25 29.44 15.94
CA PRO A 165 8.99 30.44 15.17
C PRO A 165 10.17 29.88 14.36
N ARG A 166 10.56 30.63 13.31
CA ARG A 166 11.51 30.23 12.25
C ARG A 166 12.97 30.56 12.54
N ALA A 167 13.88 29.68 12.11
CA ALA A 167 15.33 29.89 12.11
C ALA A 167 15.86 30.37 10.72
N ALA A 168 17.03 31.02 10.75
CA ALA A 168 17.62 31.78 9.64
C ALA A 168 18.40 30.93 8.60
N PRO A 169 18.68 31.47 7.39
CA PRO A 169 19.12 30.70 6.23
C PRO A 169 20.65 30.54 6.14
N LEU A 170 21.07 29.43 5.52
CA LEU A 170 22.47 29.07 5.26
C LEU A 170 22.94 29.44 3.84
N PRO A 171 24.27 29.56 3.62
CA PRO A 171 24.83 30.09 2.38
C PRO A 171 24.82 29.07 1.22
N PRO A 172 24.98 29.56 -0.04
CA PRO A 172 24.82 28.74 -1.24
C PRO A 172 26.04 27.87 -1.57
N VAL A 173 25.77 26.69 -2.13
CA VAL A 173 26.75 25.66 -2.51
C VAL A 173 27.12 25.81 -4.00
N PRO A 174 28.41 25.66 -4.38
CA PRO A 174 28.84 25.83 -5.77
C PRO A 174 28.45 24.66 -6.69
N ALA A 175 28.35 24.96 -7.98
CA ALA A 175 27.83 24.05 -8.99
C ALA A 175 28.80 22.92 -9.37
N ALA A 176 28.26 21.70 -9.53
CA ALA A 176 29.00 20.49 -9.87
C ALA A 176 29.35 20.40 -11.38
N PRO A 177 30.45 19.70 -11.73
CA PRO A 177 30.88 19.53 -13.12
C PRO A 177 30.05 18.47 -13.87
N ARG A 178 30.08 18.55 -15.21
CA ARG A 178 29.25 17.71 -16.11
C ARG A 178 29.81 16.30 -16.26
N PRO A 179 28.94 15.29 -16.47
CA PRO A 179 29.35 13.90 -16.61
C PRO A 179 29.97 13.60 -17.99
N PRO A 180 30.89 12.63 -18.09
CA PRO A 180 31.47 12.19 -19.35
C PRO A 180 30.52 11.27 -20.14
N LYS A 181 30.78 11.12 -21.45
CA LYS A 181 29.98 10.32 -22.39
C LYS A 181 30.13 8.80 -22.17
N PRO A 182 29.09 7.99 -22.46
CA PRO A 182 29.14 6.54 -22.26
C PRO A 182 30.06 5.86 -23.30
N GLY A 183 31.06 5.12 -22.84
CA GLY A 183 31.79 4.15 -23.64
C GLY A 183 31.07 2.80 -23.69
N ALA A 184 31.42 1.96 -24.66
CA ALA A 184 30.87 0.62 -24.82
C ALA A 184 31.06 -0.22 -23.54
N VAL A 185 29.97 -0.79 -23.05
CA VAL A 185 29.92 -1.58 -21.81
C VAL A 185 30.61 -2.94 -22.06
N PRO A 186 31.65 -3.31 -21.30
CA PRO A 186 32.15 -4.67 -21.33
C PRO A 186 31.15 -5.62 -20.64
N GLU A 187 31.12 -6.87 -21.07
CA GLU A 187 30.26 -7.92 -20.52
C GLU A 187 30.53 -8.08 -19.01
N MET A 188 29.54 -7.73 -18.20
CA MET A 188 29.62 -7.71 -16.74
C MET A 188 29.58 -9.14 -16.17
N ALA A 189 30.51 -9.44 -15.25
CA ALA A 189 30.45 -10.64 -14.43
C ALA A 189 29.14 -10.73 -13.62
N PRO A 190 28.66 -11.94 -13.26
CA PRO A 190 27.41 -12.10 -12.52
C PRO A 190 27.47 -11.36 -11.19
N LEU A 191 26.43 -10.57 -10.91
CA LEU A 191 26.32 -9.86 -9.64
C LEU A 191 26.21 -10.86 -8.48
N PRO A 192 26.80 -10.55 -7.31
CA PRO A 192 26.62 -11.36 -6.12
C PRO A 192 25.14 -11.43 -5.73
N PRO A 193 24.66 -12.56 -5.18
CA PRO A 193 23.26 -12.69 -4.76
C PRO A 193 22.94 -11.63 -3.70
N MET A 194 21.88 -10.87 -3.94
CA MET A 194 21.42 -9.86 -2.97
C MET A 194 21.10 -10.53 -1.62
N PRO A 195 21.35 -9.85 -0.49
CA PRO A 195 20.90 -10.32 0.80
C PRO A 195 19.36 -10.48 0.78
N ALA A 196 18.87 -11.61 1.28
CA ALA A 196 17.45 -11.90 1.32
C ALA A 196 16.74 -10.82 2.16
N VAL A 197 15.92 -10.00 1.49
CA VAL A 197 14.98 -9.11 2.19
C VAL A 197 14.06 -10.02 3.01
N PRO A 198 13.92 -9.81 4.33
CA PRO A 198 13.00 -10.61 5.13
C PRO A 198 11.59 -10.41 4.56
N LEU A 199 10.99 -11.52 4.13
CA LEU A 199 9.59 -11.52 3.68
C LEU A 199 8.73 -10.95 4.81
N PRO A 200 7.81 -10.01 4.53
CA PRO A 200 6.86 -9.57 5.54
C PRO A 200 6.13 -10.79 6.12
N PRO A 201 5.81 -10.77 7.43
CA PRO A 201 5.11 -11.87 8.08
C PRO A 201 3.86 -12.23 7.27
N PRO A 202 3.51 -13.52 7.18
CA PRO A 202 2.34 -13.92 6.43
C PRO A 202 1.12 -13.25 7.06
N LEU A 203 0.52 -12.29 6.33
CA LEU A 203 -0.91 -12.03 6.49
C LEU A 203 -1.57 -13.40 6.34
N ALA A 204 -2.20 -13.90 7.41
CA ALA A 204 -2.97 -15.13 7.38
C ALA A 204 -3.90 -15.07 6.16
N PRO A 205 -4.06 -16.16 5.39
CA PRO A 205 -4.81 -16.10 4.14
C PRO A 205 -6.27 -15.84 4.45
N SER A 206 -6.69 -14.58 4.39
CA SER A 206 -8.10 -14.25 4.25
C SER A 206 -8.60 -14.90 2.96
N GLY A 207 -9.70 -15.63 3.07
CA GLY A 207 -10.34 -16.31 1.97
C GLY A 207 -10.71 -15.31 0.88
N TYR A 208 -10.30 -15.62 -0.35
CA TYR A 208 -10.49 -14.76 -1.49
C TYR A 208 -11.86 -15.00 -2.11
N LEU A 209 -12.75 -14.02 -1.95
CA LEU A 209 -14.08 -14.05 -2.55
C LEU A 209 -14.12 -13.51 -3.99
N GLY A 210 -13.06 -12.85 -4.47
CA GLY A 210 -12.96 -12.45 -5.87
C GLY A 210 -13.76 -11.20 -6.26
N PHE A 211 -13.95 -10.26 -5.33
CA PHE A 211 -14.48 -8.93 -5.60
C PHE A 211 -13.83 -7.90 -4.68
N GLY A 212 -13.80 -6.65 -5.15
CA GLY A 212 -13.49 -5.48 -4.33
C GLY A 212 -14.76 -4.88 -3.72
N ILE A 213 -14.60 -4.02 -2.73
CA ILE A 213 -15.70 -3.30 -2.12
C ILE A 213 -15.41 -1.80 -2.11
N SER A 214 -16.47 -1.02 -2.21
CA SER A 214 -16.44 0.43 -2.11
C SER A 214 -17.48 0.89 -1.10
N CYS A 215 -17.06 1.76 -0.19
CA CYS A 215 -17.87 2.31 0.88
C CYS A 215 -17.30 3.66 1.30
N SER A 216 -18.18 4.58 1.70
CA SER A 216 -17.80 5.93 2.13
C SER A 216 -17.06 5.92 3.47
N GLU A 217 -17.43 5.01 4.36
CA GLU A 217 -16.88 4.90 5.72
C GLU A 217 -16.78 3.42 6.11
N CYS A 218 -15.67 2.81 5.71
CA CYS A 218 -15.31 1.45 6.07
C CYS A 218 -13.80 1.34 6.19
N GLY A 219 -13.33 0.34 6.92
CA GLY A 219 -11.91 0.13 7.11
C GLY A 219 -11.64 -1.03 8.02
N MET A 220 -10.40 -1.13 8.51
CA MET A 220 -10.04 -2.09 9.54
C MET A 220 -9.78 -1.39 10.87
N ARG A 221 -10.24 -2.01 11.95
CA ARG A 221 -9.95 -1.64 13.33
C ARG A 221 -9.68 -2.92 14.11
N ASP A 222 -8.52 -2.99 14.78
CA ASP A 222 -8.08 -4.19 15.53
C ASP A 222 -8.15 -5.48 14.67
N ASP A 223 -7.61 -5.39 13.44
CA ASP A 223 -7.63 -6.44 12.40
C ASP A 223 -9.03 -6.89 11.94
N VAL A 224 -10.10 -6.21 12.36
CA VAL A 224 -11.49 -6.51 11.99
C VAL A 224 -12.01 -5.44 11.04
N PHE A 225 -12.66 -5.86 9.95
CA PHE A 225 -13.35 -4.94 9.06
C PHE A 225 -14.57 -4.35 9.76
N PHE A 226 -14.78 -3.05 9.58
CA PHE A 226 -16.01 -2.37 9.98
C PHE A 226 -16.64 -1.65 8.78
N PHE A 227 -17.96 -1.55 8.80
CA PHE A 227 -18.76 -0.91 7.77
C PHE A 227 -19.81 -0.04 8.47
N THR A 228 -19.82 1.27 8.25
CA THR A 228 -20.89 2.13 8.80
C THR A 228 -22.12 2.14 7.90
N SER A 229 -21.98 1.72 6.64
CA SER A 229 -23.04 1.56 5.67
C SER A 229 -22.80 0.33 4.77
N PRO A 230 -23.85 -0.25 4.15
CA PRO A 230 -23.73 -1.37 3.22
C PRO A 230 -22.71 -1.09 2.11
N PRO A 231 -21.59 -1.85 2.03
CA PRO A 231 -20.60 -1.64 0.99
C PRO A 231 -21.12 -2.11 -0.37
N THR A 232 -20.68 -1.45 -1.42
CA THR A 232 -21.01 -1.83 -2.81
C THR A 232 -19.92 -2.72 -3.37
N VAL A 233 -20.32 -3.79 -4.04
CA VAL A 233 -19.44 -4.71 -4.75
C VAL A 233 -18.87 -4.01 -5.97
N GLU A 234 -17.55 -3.98 -6.06
CA GLU A 234 -16.77 -3.48 -7.19
C GLU A 234 -15.77 -4.53 -7.65
N ASP A 235 -15.15 -4.32 -8.82
CA ASP A 235 -14.01 -5.11 -9.30
C ASP A 235 -14.15 -6.63 -9.12
N VAL A 236 -15.32 -7.17 -9.47
CA VAL A 236 -15.52 -8.62 -9.48
C VAL A 236 -14.50 -9.22 -10.47
N ALA A 237 -13.67 -10.15 -10.00
CA ALA A 237 -12.56 -10.73 -10.75
C ALA A 237 -13.07 -11.70 -11.83
N GLU A 238 -12.54 -11.58 -13.04
CA GLU A 238 -12.92 -12.44 -14.17
C GLU A 238 -12.52 -13.89 -13.89
N GLY A 239 -13.45 -14.83 -14.09
CA GLY A 239 -13.27 -16.23 -13.68
C GLY A 239 -13.19 -16.48 -12.16
N GLY A 240 -13.24 -15.44 -11.32
CA GLY A 240 -13.13 -15.53 -9.86
C GLY A 240 -14.39 -16.07 -9.16
N PRO A 241 -14.30 -16.45 -7.88
CA PRO A 241 -15.36 -17.15 -7.16
C PRO A 241 -16.68 -16.36 -7.10
N ALA A 242 -16.65 -15.06 -6.81
CA ALA A 242 -17.85 -14.23 -6.82
C ALA A 242 -18.53 -14.13 -8.18
N ARG A 243 -17.77 -14.03 -9.28
CA ARG A 243 -18.38 -14.01 -10.63
C ARG A 243 -19.07 -15.32 -10.94
N ARG A 244 -18.44 -16.46 -10.63
CA ARG A 244 -19.02 -17.79 -10.87
C ARG A 244 -20.28 -18.01 -10.01
N ALA A 245 -20.34 -17.42 -8.83
CA ALA A 245 -21.52 -17.40 -7.98
C ALA A 245 -22.64 -16.45 -8.48
N GLY A 246 -22.37 -15.59 -9.46
CA GLY A 246 -23.36 -14.66 -10.02
C GLY A 246 -23.43 -13.29 -9.32
N LEU A 247 -22.46 -12.99 -8.45
CA LEU A 247 -22.26 -11.65 -7.91
C LEU A 247 -21.85 -10.70 -9.04
N ARG A 248 -22.32 -9.45 -8.99
CA ARG A 248 -22.04 -8.44 -10.01
C ARG A 248 -21.59 -7.14 -9.36
N SER A 249 -20.83 -6.36 -10.12
CA SER A 249 -20.52 -5.00 -9.71
C SER A 249 -21.80 -4.17 -9.62
N GLY A 250 -21.88 -3.32 -8.59
CA GLY A 250 -23.07 -2.54 -8.25
C GLY A 250 -24.03 -3.24 -7.27
N ASP A 251 -23.73 -4.46 -6.85
CA ASP A 251 -24.48 -5.12 -5.76
C ASP A 251 -24.17 -4.44 -4.43
N ALA A 252 -25.18 -3.96 -3.70
CA ALA A 252 -24.97 -3.50 -2.34
C ALA A 252 -25.03 -4.69 -1.38
N LEU A 253 -23.94 -4.99 -0.68
CA LEU A 253 -23.87 -6.08 0.29
C LEU A 253 -24.60 -5.67 1.56
N LEU A 254 -25.62 -6.44 1.95
CA LEU A 254 -26.44 -6.18 3.12
C LEU A 254 -26.07 -7.11 4.29
N GLU A 255 -25.85 -8.39 3.99
CA GLU A 255 -25.57 -9.41 5.02
C GLU A 255 -24.54 -10.42 4.55
N ILE A 256 -23.84 -11.01 5.52
CA ILE A 256 -22.94 -12.15 5.37
C ILE A 256 -23.36 -13.26 6.33
N ASP A 257 -23.64 -14.45 5.79
CA ASP A 257 -24.16 -15.61 6.52
C ASP A 257 -25.37 -15.28 7.41
N GLY A 258 -26.25 -14.40 6.92
CA GLY A 258 -27.45 -13.94 7.64
C GLY A 258 -27.17 -12.93 8.76
N VAL A 259 -25.95 -12.39 8.83
CA VAL A 259 -25.56 -11.32 9.76
C VAL A 259 -25.40 -10.03 9.00
N GLU A 260 -26.02 -8.95 9.47
CA GLU A 260 -25.90 -7.62 8.86
C GLU A 260 -24.44 -7.19 8.77
N ILE A 261 -24.01 -6.77 7.58
CA ILE A 261 -22.59 -6.48 7.30
C ILE A 261 -22.09 -5.26 8.07
N THR A 262 -22.96 -4.30 8.37
CA THR A 262 -22.68 -3.07 9.14
C THR A 262 -22.50 -3.33 10.63
N SER A 263 -22.92 -4.50 11.12
CA SER A 263 -22.73 -4.89 12.50
C SER A 263 -21.28 -5.31 12.75
N ALA A 264 -20.79 -5.13 13.98
CA ALA A 264 -19.46 -5.60 14.38
C ALA A 264 -19.29 -7.12 14.15
N ARG A 265 -20.38 -7.90 14.28
CA ARG A 265 -20.38 -9.34 14.01
C ARG A 265 -20.24 -9.63 12.51
N GLY A 266 -20.92 -8.87 11.65
CA GLY A 266 -20.80 -8.97 10.20
C GLY A 266 -19.39 -8.65 9.73
N GLY A 267 -18.82 -7.56 10.23
CA GLY A 267 -17.42 -7.19 10.02
C GLY A 267 -16.42 -8.29 10.41
N ARG A 268 -16.56 -8.85 11.63
CA ARG A 268 -15.75 -9.99 12.09
C ARG A 268 -15.88 -11.20 11.18
N ARG A 269 -17.12 -11.53 10.77
CA ARG A 269 -17.36 -12.66 9.88
C ARG A 269 -16.71 -12.45 8.51
N PHE A 270 -16.78 -11.22 7.98
CA PHE A 270 -16.16 -10.85 6.72
C PHE A 270 -14.62 -10.93 6.76
N THR A 271 -14.01 -10.51 7.88
CA THR A 271 -12.56 -10.69 8.09
C THR A 271 -12.15 -12.16 8.19
N ALA A 272 -12.93 -12.96 8.91
CA ALA A 272 -12.58 -14.34 9.28
C ALA A 272 -12.87 -15.38 8.19
N ILE A 273 -13.07 -14.96 6.93
CA ILE A 273 -13.28 -15.88 5.82
C ILE A 273 -11.98 -16.61 5.55
N GLU A 274 -12.04 -17.92 5.34
CA GLU A 274 -10.90 -18.74 4.98
C GLU A 274 -11.08 -19.40 3.60
N PRO A 275 -9.99 -19.77 2.89
CA PRO A 275 -10.10 -20.57 1.68
C PRO A 275 -10.89 -21.87 1.93
N GLY A 276 -11.91 -22.13 1.12
CA GLY A 276 -12.82 -23.28 1.25
C GLY A 276 -14.16 -22.94 1.91
N ASP A 277 -14.28 -21.79 2.59
CA ASP A 277 -15.54 -21.36 3.19
C ASP A 277 -16.64 -21.16 2.15
N SER A 278 -17.83 -21.68 2.41
CA SER A 278 -19.04 -21.33 1.68
C SER A 278 -19.73 -20.15 2.35
N VAL A 279 -19.61 -18.96 1.77
CA VAL A 279 -20.12 -17.70 2.31
C VAL A 279 -21.42 -17.29 1.61
N ARG A 280 -22.50 -17.11 2.37
CA ARG A 280 -23.79 -16.63 1.86
C ARG A 280 -23.86 -15.11 1.96
N LEU A 281 -23.95 -14.43 0.83
CA LEU A 281 -24.05 -12.98 0.74
C LEU A 281 -25.48 -12.58 0.38
N THR A 282 -26.11 -11.76 1.22
CA THR A 282 -27.37 -11.09 0.88
C THR A 282 -27.04 -9.75 0.25
N VAL A 283 -27.44 -9.54 -1.00
CA VAL A 283 -27.15 -8.32 -1.76
C VAL A 283 -28.41 -7.66 -2.30
N ARG A 284 -28.36 -6.35 -2.51
CA ARG A 284 -29.40 -5.59 -3.20
C ARG A 284 -28.95 -5.20 -4.60
N ARG A 285 -29.73 -5.57 -5.61
CA ARG A 285 -29.50 -5.26 -7.03
C ARG A 285 -30.78 -4.75 -7.67
N GLY A 286 -30.76 -3.52 -8.18
CA GLY A 286 -31.94 -2.92 -8.84
C GLY A 286 -33.17 -2.84 -7.91
N GLY A 287 -32.95 -2.56 -6.62
CA GLY A 287 -34.01 -2.47 -5.61
C GLY A 287 -34.47 -3.80 -5.00
N ALA A 288 -34.15 -4.94 -5.62
CA ALA A 288 -34.50 -6.27 -5.10
C ALA A 288 -33.35 -6.92 -4.34
N THR A 289 -33.68 -7.63 -3.25
CA THR A 289 -32.73 -8.44 -2.48
C THR A 289 -32.51 -9.80 -3.14
N ARG A 290 -31.27 -10.27 -3.16
CA ARG A 290 -30.84 -11.55 -3.72
C ARG A 290 -29.85 -12.21 -2.77
N VAL A 291 -29.86 -13.53 -2.72
CA VAL A 291 -28.90 -14.31 -1.97
C VAL A 291 -27.95 -14.99 -2.95
N VAL A 292 -26.65 -14.82 -2.71
CA VAL A 292 -25.56 -15.37 -3.54
C VAL A 292 -24.60 -16.13 -2.63
N THR A 293 -24.38 -17.42 -2.91
CA THR A 293 -23.41 -18.22 -2.15
C THR A 293 -22.10 -18.30 -2.91
N VAL A 294 -21.03 -17.81 -2.29
CA VAL A 294 -19.67 -17.76 -2.84
C VAL A 294 -18.78 -18.72 -2.06
N VAL A 295 -18.08 -19.61 -2.76
CA VAL A 295 -17.05 -20.45 -2.12
C VAL A 295 -15.71 -19.71 -2.20
N ALA A 296 -15.14 -19.35 -1.06
CA ALA A 296 -13.88 -18.64 -0.96
C ALA A 296 -12.71 -19.51 -1.44
N GLU A 297 -11.75 -18.90 -2.12
CA GLU A 297 -10.56 -19.59 -2.61
C GLU A 297 -9.28 -19.08 -1.95
N ALA A 298 -8.16 -19.77 -2.17
CA ALA A 298 -6.86 -19.19 -1.89
C ALA A 298 -6.61 -18.01 -2.85
N GLY A 299 -6.29 -16.84 -2.29
CA GLY A 299 -6.03 -15.64 -3.08
C GLY A 299 -4.85 -15.79 -4.06
N PRO A 300 -4.80 -14.99 -5.13
CA PRO A 300 -3.75 -15.07 -6.15
C PRO A 300 -2.33 -14.99 -5.57
N MET A 301 -2.12 -14.16 -4.53
CA MET A 301 -0.81 -14.05 -3.87
C MET A 301 -0.46 -15.28 -3.02
N ALA A 302 -1.44 -15.88 -2.34
CA ALA A 302 -1.25 -17.13 -1.61
C ALA A 302 -0.93 -18.29 -2.58
N ARG A 303 -1.62 -18.35 -3.72
CA ARG A 303 -1.33 -19.31 -4.81
C ARG A 303 0.04 -19.06 -5.43
N ALA A 304 0.40 -17.82 -5.74
CA ALA A 304 1.71 -17.47 -6.28
C ALA A 304 2.83 -17.81 -5.30
N ARG A 305 2.66 -17.53 -3.99
CA ARG A 305 3.60 -17.97 -2.95
C ARG A 305 3.69 -19.49 -2.86
N ALA A 306 2.57 -20.20 -2.88
CA ALA A 306 2.55 -21.67 -2.89
C ALA A 306 3.26 -22.24 -4.12
N ALA A 307 3.13 -21.62 -5.30
CA ALA A 307 3.85 -22.01 -6.50
C ALA A 307 5.37 -21.76 -6.38
N VAL A 308 5.77 -20.60 -5.84
CA VAL A 308 7.19 -20.26 -5.62
C VAL A 308 7.84 -21.15 -4.55
N ILE A 309 7.12 -21.47 -3.48
CA ILE A 309 7.60 -22.39 -2.44
C ILE A 309 7.59 -23.83 -2.97
N GLY A 310 6.54 -24.21 -3.70
CA GLY A 310 6.29 -25.51 -4.32
C GLY A 310 7.43 -26.00 -5.20
N ASP A 311 8.05 -25.11 -5.98
CA ASP A 311 9.12 -25.48 -6.92
C ASP A 311 10.52 -25.47 -6.31
N ARG A 312 10.67 -25.07 -5.04
CA ARG A 312 11.99 -24.98 -4.40
C ARG A 312 12.50 -26.37 -4.01
N LEU A 313 13.58 -26.83 -4.64
CA LEU A 313 14.30 -28.06 -4.27
C LEU A 313 14.75 -28.00 -2.80
N ARG A 314 14.29 -28.95 -2.00
CA ARG A 314 14.57 -29.08 -0.56
C ARG A 314 15.47 -30.26 -0.23
N TYR A 315 15.35 -31.32 -1.01
CA TYR A 315 16.20 -32.49 -0.88
C TYR A 315 16.49 -33.04 -2.26
N GLU A 316 17.76 -33.34 -2.50
CA GLU A 316 18.21 -34.14 -3.63
C GLU A 316 18.99 -35.33 -3.07
N GLY A 317 18.66 -36.52 -3.54
CA GLY A 317 19.31 -37.75 -3.14
C GLY A 317 19.36 -38.75 -4.29
N ARG A 318 20.00 -39.90 -4.03
CA ARG A 318 20.05 -41.02 -4.96
C ARG A 318 19.68 -42.32 -4.27
N LEU A 319 18.90 -43.13 -4.97
CA LEU A 319 18.61 -44.52 -4.63
C LEU A 319 19.05 -45.39 -5.81
N GLY A 320 20.26 -45.96 -5.71
CA GLY A 320 20.91 -46.60 -6.86
C GLY A 320 21.14 -45.61 -8.01
N ALA A 321 20.60 -45.92 -9.19
CA ALA A 321 20.67 -45.06 -10.37
C ALA A 321 19.61 -43.94 -10.36
N THR A 322 18.58 -44.04 -9.53
CA THR A 322 17.44 -43.11 -9.53
C THR A 322 17.75 -41.88 -8.70
N ARG A 323 17.59 -40.69 -9.29
CA ARG A 323 17.63 -39.41 -8.57
C ARG A 323 16.28 -39.17 -7.89
N ILE A 324 16.32 -38.73 -6.64
CA ILE A 324 15.14 -38.34 -5.86
C ILE A 324 15.23 -36.86 -5.61
N GLU A 325 14.18 -36.13 -5.99
CA GLU A 325 14.01 -34.72 -5.68
C GLU A 325 12.76 -34.52 -4.84
N VAL A 326 12.87 -33.74 -3.77
CA VAL A 326 11.72 -33.25 -3.01
C VAL A 326 11.70 -31.74 -3.11
N ARG A 327 10.59 -31.20 -3.60
CA ARG A 327 10.36 -29.76 -3.79
C ARG A 327 9.19 -29.31 -2.91
N GLY A 328 9.20 -28.06 -2.44
CA GLY A 328 8.05 -27.49 -1.73
C GLY A 328 8.35 -26.79 -0.41
N ALA A 329 7.43 -26.94 0.55
CA ALA A 329 7.54 -26.39 1.90
C ALA A 329 8.79 -26.93 2.64
N PRO A 330 9.28 -26.25 3.69
CA PRO A 330 10.40 -26.76 4.49
C PRO A 330 10.13 -28.18 4.98
N VAL A 331 11.07 -29.10 4.75
CA VAL A 331 11.00 -30.49 5.20
C VAL A 331 12.12 -30.77 6.19
N ARG A 332 11.90 -31.70 7.12
CA ARG A 332 12.99 -32.25 7.94
C ARG A 332 13.44 -33.56 7.33
N VAL A 333 14.73 -33.66 7.04
CA VAL A 333 15.35 -34.90 6.55
C VAL A 333 16.22 -35.47 7.64
N THR A 334 15.99 -36.74 7.98
CA THR A 334 16.85 -37.51 8.88
C THR A 334 17.37 -38.73 8.15
N ARG A 335 18.68 -38.98 8.27
CA ARG A 335 19.34 -40.13 7.67
C ARG A 335 19.91 -41.00 8.78
N ASP A 336 19.60 -42.28 8.72
CA ASP A 336 20.22 -43.29 9.57
C ASP A 336 21.43 -43.86 8.81
N GLU A 337 22.63 -43.68 9.37
CA GLU A 337 23.88 -44.14 8.76
C GLU A 337 24.08 -45.65 8.87
N ALA A 338 23.49 -46.30 9.87
CA ALA A 338 23.62 -47.74 10.08
C ALA A 338 22.74 -48.54 9.10
N THR A 339 21.54 -48.04 8.81
CA THR A 339 20.57 -48.71 7.93
C THR A 339 20.51 -48.12 6.52
N GLY A 340 21.07 -46.92 6.32
CA GLY A 340 20.95 -46.17 5.06
C GLY A 340 19.54 -45.63 4.81
N GLU A 341 18.65 -45.70 5.80
CA GLU A 341 17.28 -45.20 5.72
C GLU A 341 17.26 -43.67 5.70
N VAL A 342 16.46 -43.10 4.80
CA VAL A 342 16.22 -41.65 4.72
C VAL A 342 14.75 -41.37 4.99
N VAL A 343 14.48 -40.54 6.00
CA VAL A 343 13.12 -40.12 6.37
C VAL A 343 12.97 -38.63 6.09
N ILE A 344 12.01 -38.30 5.24
CA ILE A 344 11.66 -36.92 4.85
C ILE A 344 10.29 -36.61 5.44
N ARG A 345 10.22 -35.66 6.38
CA ARG A 345 8.98 -35.22 7.02
C ARG A 345 8.56 -33.86 6.48
N THR A 346 7.35 -33.79 5.93
CA THR A 346 6.62 -32.55 5.66
C THR A 346 5.63 -32.28 6.79
N SER A 347 4.86 -31.19 6.69
CA SER A 347 3.80 -30.85 7.65
C SER A 347 2.66 -31.87 7.71
N ASP A 348 2.44 -32.63 6.63
CA ASP A 348 1.29 -33.52 6.44
C ASP A 348 1.67 -34.93 5.98
N THR A 349 2.92 -35.16 5.56
CA THR A 349 3.37 -36.40 4.91
C THR A 349 4.74 -36.82 5.45
N VAL A 350 4.94 -38.12 5.59
CA VAL A 350 6.25 -38.71 5.89
C VAL A 350 6.63 -39.67 4.78
N ILE A 351 7.75 -39.38 4.11
CA ILE A 351 8.32 -40.23 3.07
C ILE A 351 9.50 -40.98 3.68
N VAL A 352 9.47 -42.31 3.62
CA VAL A 352 10.53 -43.18 4.13
C VAL A 352 11.16 -43.93 2.96
N LEU A 353 12.46 -43.73 2.75
CA LEU A 353 13.24 -44.38 1.71
C LEU A 353 14.15 -45.42 2.38
N LYS A 354 13.89 -46.69 2.08
CA LYS A 354 14.70 -47.83 2.55
C LYS A 354 15.48 -48.40 1.38
N ARG A 355 16.70 -48.87 1.65
CA ARG A 355 17.48 -49.62 0.67
C ARG A 355 16.82 -51.00 0.52
N GLY A 356 16.29 -51.31 -0.66
CA GLY A 356 15.85 -52.67 -0.98
C GLY A 356 17.06 -53.60 -0.95
N GLY A 357 16.89 -54.75 -0.28
CA GLY A 357 17.93 -55.78 -0.13
C GLY A 357 18.34 -56.42 -1.45
#